data_AF-A0A8B7DLE8-F1
#
_entry.id   AF-A0A8B7DLE8-F1
#
_cell.length_a   1.000
_cell.length_b   1.000
_cell.length_c   1.000
_cell.angle_alpha   90.00
_cell.angle_beta   90.00
_cell.angle_gamma   90.00
#
_symmetry.space_group_name_H-M   'P 1'
#
loop_
_entity.id
_entity.type
_entity.pdbx_description
1 polymer ?
#
loop_
_entity_poly.entity_id
_entity_poly.type
_entity_poly.pdbx_seq_one_letter_code
_entity_poly.pdbx_strand_id
1 'polypeptide(L)'
;MRNNKASTDHYCQKSRVILQDTKKFDCPAIVYIKEIVEFPEFKLLRNSLRLRNETSKKLSVSLAKSENVHKSRKYILLLPDISVHRNHPVGETAGINQSISDDLIVKIGDLVKKGVNTISEMRRHLEFFVHGEITSDKPQKTNKRFFPMDKTIRNRMLNARRKLRRSMIDQECLLEKN
;
A
#
# COMPACT_ATOMS: atom_id res chain seq x y z
N MET A 1 -43.05 37.51 9.22
CA MET A 1 -41.58 37.39 9.37
C MET A 1 -41.10 36.30 8.41
N ARG A 2 -40.29 36.66 7.41
CA ARG A 2 -39.74 35.74 6.40
C ARG A 2 -38.48 35.09 6.98
N ASN A 3 -38.47 33.77 7.11
CA ASN A 3 -37.28 33.02 7.50
C ASN A 3 -36.28 33.02 6.34
N ASN A 4 -35.25 33.85 6.47
CA ASN A 4 -34.05 33.78 5.63
C ASN A 4 -33.28 32.51 6.02
N LYS A 5 -33.47 31.42 5.25
CA LYS A 5 -32.54 30.29 5.29
C LYS A 5 -31.29 30.72 4.54
N ALA A 6 -30.21 30.93 5.29
CA ALA A 6 -28.87 31.12 4.76
C ALA A 6 -28.54 29.99 3.78
N SER A 7 -28.19 30.36 2.56
CA SER A 7 -27.63 29.47 1.55
C SER A 7 -26.27 28.99 2.08
N THR A 8 -26.20 27.75 2.52
CA THR A 8 -24.92 27.12 2.86
C THR A 8 -24.22 26.74 1.57
N ASP A 9 -23.07 27.38 1.36
CA ASP A 9 -22.12 27.15 0.28
C ASP A 9 -21.85 25.67 0.02
N HIS A 10 -21.61 25.39 -1.26
CA HIS A 10 -21.45 24.07 -1.87
C HIS A 10 -20.43 23.14 -1.19
N TYR A 11 -20.82 22.48 -0.10
CA TYR A 11 -20.12 21.28 0.34
C TYR A 11 -20.49 20.15 -0.62
N CYS A 12 -19.67 19.96 -1.66
CA CYS A 12 -19.72 18.76 -2.48
C CYS A 12 -19.27 17.59 -1.61
N GLN A 13 -20.18 17.07 -0.78
CA GLN A 13 -20.06 15.76 -0.18
C GLN A 13 -19.85 14.80 -1.33
N LYS A 14 -18.65 14.24 -1.44
CA LYS A 14 -18.44 13.09 -2.29
C LYS A 14 -19.34 11.98 -1.73
N SER A 15 -20.54 11.85 -2.29
CA SER A 15 -21.54 10.87 -1.87
C SER A 15 -21.08 9.43 -2.09
N ARG A 16 -19.99 9.25 -2.83
CA ARG A 16 -19.40 7.95 -3.12
C ARG A 16 -17.93 7.97 -2.72
N VAL A 17 -17.62 7.32 -1.61
CA VAL A 17 -16.29 6.73 -1.42
C VAL A 17 -16.21 5.63 -2.47
N ILE A 18 -15.46 5.86 -3.55
CA ILE A 18 -15.07 4.77 -4.44
C ILE A 18 -14.03 3.98 -3.66
N LEU A 19 -14.49 3.10 -2.77
CA LEU A 19 -13.72 1.93 -2.40
C LEU A 19 -13.45 1.25 -3.74
N GLN A 20 -12.17 1.14 -4.14
CA GLN A 20 -11.88 0.28 -5.27
C GLN A 20 -12.45 -1.08 -4.90
N ASP A 21 -13.43 -1.57 -5.65
CA ASP A 21 -13.91 -2.93 -5.49
C ASP A 21 -12.67 -3.80 -5.66
N THR A 22 -12.14 -4.33 -4.56
CA THR A 22 -11.13 -5.37 -4.63
C THR A 22 -11.86 -6.56 -5.21
N LYS A 23 -11.83 -6.68 -6.53
CA LYS A 23 -12.46 -7.80 -7.21
C LYS A 23 -11.74 -9.05 -6.74
N LYS A 24 -12.39 -9.82 -5.87
CA LYS A 24 -11.89 -11.15 -5.51
C LYS A 24 -11.85 -11.94 -6.80
N PHE A 25 -10.64 -12.29 -7.26
CA PHE A 25 -10.44 -12.94 -8.55
C PHE A 25 -10.75 -14.44 -8.54
N ASP A 26 -11.46 -14.96 -7.52
CA ASP A 26 -11.70 -16.40 -7.37
C ASP A 26 -10.41 -17.24 -7.54
N CYS A 27 -9.35 -16.80 -6.86
CA CYS A 27 -8.07 -17.49 -6.86
C CYS A 27 -8.07 -18.57 -5.76
N PRO A 28 -7.71 -19.83 -6.07
CA PRO A 28 -7.64 -20.90 -5.07
C PRO A 28 -6.32 -20.89 -4.26
N ALA A 29 -5.43 -19.92 -4.49
CA ALA A 29 -4.13 -19.86 -3.82
C ALA A 29 -4.30 -19.44 -2.36
N ILE A 30 -3.73 -20.22 -1.44
CA ILE A 30 -3.85 -20.02 0.00
C ILE A 30 -2.44 -19.88 0.58
N VAL A 31 -2.24 -18.85 1.40
CA VAL A 31 -1.03 -18.68 2.20
C VAL A 31 -1.31 -19.20 3.60
N TYR A 32 -0.48 -20.14 4.07
CA TYR A 32 -0.56 -20.60 5.45
C TYR A 32 0.51 -19.92 6.30
N ILE A 33 0.10 -19.34 7.42
CA ILE A 33 0.98 -18.72 8.41
C ILE A 33 0.85 -19.53 9.69
N LYS A 34 1.96 -20.08 10.18
CA LYS A 34 2.03 -20.78 11.45
C LYS A 34 2.87 -19.98 12.42
N GLU A 35 2.27 -19.54 13.52
CA GLU A 35 2.98 -18.93 14.63
C GLU A 35 3.44 -20.02 15.60
N ILE A 36 4.73 -20.00 15.94
CA ILE A 36 5.34 -20.87 16.94
C ILE A 36 5.89 -19.96 18.04
N VAL A 37 5.43 -20.18 19.26
CA VAL A 37 5.95 -19.50 20.45
C VAL A 37 6.88 -20.45 21.18
N GLU A 38 8.14 -20.07 21.27
CA GLU A 38 9.18 -20.80 21.97
C GLU A 38 9.48 -20.13 23.31
N PHE A 39 9.80 -20.96 24.30
CA PHE A 39 10.17 -20.53 25.65
C PHE A 39 11.58 -21.05 25.95
N PRO A 40 12.63 -20.26 25.62
CA PRO A 40 14.01 -20.74 25.68
C PRO A 40 14.45 -21.19 27.07
N GLU A 41 13.93 -20.55 28.12
CA GLU A 41 14.19 -20.87 29.53
C GLU A 41 13.68 -22.26 29.93
N PHE A 42 12.67 -22.77 29.22
CA PHE A 42 12.05 -24.07 29.48
C PHE A 42 12.51 -25.14 28.48
N LYS A 43 13.67 -24.94 27.84
CA LYS A 43 14.24 -25.88 26.87
C LYS A 43 14.54 -27.24 27.52
N LEU A 44 14.15 -28.31 26.84
CA LEU A 44 14.38 -29.69 27.28
C LEU A 44 15.79 -30.15 26.94
N LEU A 45 16.49 -30.75 27.90
CA LEU A 45 17.80 -31.38 27.66
C LEU A 45 17.69 -32.65 26.80
N ARG A 46 16.64 -33.45 27.05
CA ARG A 46 16.36 -34.70 26.34
C ARG A 46 14.88 -34.85 26.11
N ASN A 47 14.52 -35.58 25.05
CA ASN A 47 13.13 -35.84 24.73
C ASN A 47 12.57 -36.99 25.58
N SER A 48 11.84 -36.65 26.65
CA SER A 48 11.17 -37.62 27.53
C SER A 48 9.77 -37.11 27.89
N LEU A 49 8.79 -38.01 27.89
CA LEU A 49 7.39 -37.68 28.18
C LEU A 49 7.21 -37.14 29.61
N ARG A 50 7.89 -37.75 30.60
CA ARG A 50 7.87 -37.29 31.99
C ARG A 50 8.44 -35.87 32.11
N LEU A 51 9.61 -35.62 31.49
CA LEU A 51 10.25 -34.31 31.54
C LEU A 51 9.38 -33.22 30.90
N ARG A 52 8.76 -33.52 29.74
CA ARG A 52 7.81 -32.62 29.07
C ARG A 52 6.66 -32.22 30.00
N ASN A 53 6.08 -33.18 30.71
CA ASN A 53 4.97 -32.91 31.62
C ASN A 53 5.42 -32.06 32.82
N GLU A 54 6.59 -32.35 33.39
CA GLU A 54 7.16 -31.57 34.50
C GLU A 54 7.49 -30.13 34.07
N THR A 55 8.12 -29.93 32.91
CA THR A 55 8.43 -28.58 32.41
C THR A 55 7.18 -27.82 31.97
N SER A 56 6.19 -28.50 31.37
CA SER A 56 4.91 -27.87 31.03
C SER A 56 4.21 -27.35 32.27
N LYS A 57 4.18 -28.11 33.36
CA LYS A 57 3.60 -27.64 34.63
C LYS A 57 4.34 -26.42 35.17
N LYS A 58 5.69 -26.45 35.16
CA LYS A 58 6.51 -25.30 35.60
C LYS A 58 6.21 -24.05 34.76
N LEU A 59 6.16 -24.20 33.44
CA LEU A 59 5.83 -23.11 32.51
C LEU A 59 4.43 -22.55 32.76
N SER A 60 3.42 -23.41 32.94
CA SER A 60 2.05 -22.96 33.25
C SER A 60 2.00 -22.16 34.56
N VAL A 61 2.75 -22.58 35.58
CA VAL A 61 2.82 -21.87 36.87
C VAL A 61 3.49 -20.50 36.70
N SER A 62 4.63 -20.41 36.01
CA SER A 62 5.30 -19.12 35.76
C SER A 62 4.44 -18.15 34.94
N LEU A 63 3.72 -18.66 33.93
CA LEU A 63 2.77 -17.85 33.16
C LEU A 63 1.60 -17.36 34.02
N ALA A 64 1.07 -18.20 34.92
CA ALA A 64 -0.03 -17.83 35.82
C ALA A 64 0.38 -16.80 36.87
N LYS A 65 1.64 -16.85 37.33
CA LYS A 65 2.22 -15.87 38.26
C LYS A 65 2.54 -14.52 37.60
N SER A 66 2.25 -14.34 36.32
CA SER A 66 2.62 -13.15 35.53
C SER A 66 4.13 -12.83 35.57
N GLU A 67 4.98 -13.85 35.77
CA GLU A 67 6.42 -13.67 35.65
C GLU A 67 6.75 -13.29 34.20
N ASN A 68 7.71 -12.38 34.02
CA ASN A 68 8.15 -11.98 32.69
C ASN A 68 9.03 -13.09 32.10
N VAL A 69 8.38 -14.14 31.60
CA VAL A 69 9.04 -15.26 30.92
C VAL A 69 9.48 -14.80 29.54
N HIS A 70 10.75 -15.02 29.20
CA HIS A 70 11.26 -14.72 27.86
C HIS A 70 10.58 -15.60 26.79
N LYS A 71 9.92 -14.95 25.81
CA LYS A 71 9.21 -15.60 24.70
C LYS A 71 9.88 -15.26 23.37
N SER A 72 10.25 -16.27 22.61
CA SER A 72 10.69 -16.11 21.22
C SER A 72 9.55 -16.51 20.29
N ARG A 73 9.22 -15.66 19.30
CA ARG A 73 8.17 -15.97 18.31
C ARG A 73 8.81 -16.26 16.96
N LYS A 74 8.35 -17.31 16.30
CA LYS A 74 8.72 -17.66 14.93
C LYS A 74 7.47 -17.76 14.08
N TYR A 75 7.50 -17.16 12.90
CA TYR A 75 6.44 -17.28 11.90
C TYR A 75 6.96 -18.12 10.75
N ILE A 76 6.29 -19.24 10.48
CA ILE A 76 6.54 -20.06 9.30
C ILE A 76 5.49 -19.71 8.26
N LEU A 77 5.94 -19.15 7.13
CA LEU A 77 5.09 -18.84 5.99
C LEU A 77 5.22 -19.97 4.95
N LEU A 78 4.09 -20.54 4.57
CA LEU A 78 3.98 -21.46 3.44
C LEU A 78 3.26 -20.70 2.33
N LEU A 79 4.03 -20.30 1.33
CA LEU A 79 3.51 -19.63 0.15
C LEU A 79 3.04 -20.69 -0.86
N PRO A 80 1.89 -20.49 -1.50
CA PRO A 80 1.43 -21.37 -2.56
C PRO A 80 2.36 -21.27 -3.77
N ASP A 81 2.45 -22.36 -4.52
CA ASP A 81 3.19 -22.35 -5.78
C ASP A 81 2.49 -21.48 -6.83
N ILE A 82 3.29 -20.92 -7.75
CA ILE A 82 2.82 -20.06 -8.84
C ILE A 82 1.75 -20.78 -9.68
N SER A 83 1.86 -22.10 -9.86
CA SER A 83 0.90 -22.91 -10.64
C SER A 83 -0.50 -23.00 -10.04
N VAL A 84 -0.67 -22.74 -8.74
CA VAL A 84 -1.97 -22.81 -8.05
C VAL A 84 -2.80 -21.56 -8.33
N HIS A 85 -2.16 -20.46 -8.71
CA HIS A 85 -2.87 -19.24 -9.04
C HIS A 85 -3.70 -19.41 -10.31
N ARG A 86 -4.99 -19.07 -10.22
CA ARG A 86 -5.94 -19.13 -11.33
C ARG A 86 -6.76 -17.85 -11.35
N ASN A 87 -7.36 -17.55 -12.51
CA ASN A 87 -8.33 -16.48 -12.68
C ASN A 87 -7.79 -15.04 -12.44
N HIS A 88 -6.48 -14.88 -12.22
CA HIS A 88 -5.81 -13.58 -12.19
C HIS A 88 -4.39 -13.67 -12.76
N PRO A 89 -3.84 -12.55 -13.25
CA PRO A 89 -2.45 -12.50 -13.71
C PRO A 89 -1.47 -12.66 -12.54
N VAL A 90 -0.37 -13.35 -12.80
CA VAL A 90 0.71 -13.65 -11.82
C VAL A 90 2.06 -13.26 -12.45
N GLY A 91 3.07 -13.03 -11.60
CA GLY A 91 4.40 -12.62 -12.05
C GLY A 91 4.40 -11.24 -12.73
N GLU A 92 5.16 -11.09 -13.81
CA GLU A 92 5.31 -9.81 -14.53
C GLU A 92 3.96 -9.27 -15.04
N THR A 93 3.05 -10.17 -15.44
CA THR A 93 1.71 -9.79 -15.95
C THR A 93 0.80 -9.21 -14.85
N ALA A 94 1.04 -9.55 -13.57
CA ALA A 94 0.32 -8.93 -12.45
C ALA A 94 0.61 -7.42 -12.37
N GLY A 95 1.77 -6.98 -12.89
CA GLY A 95 2.17 -5.58 -12.99
C GLY A 95 1.24 -4.72 -13.86
N ILE A 96 0.43 -5.34 -14.73
CA ILE A 96 -0.49 -4.64 -15.64
C ILE A 96 -1.57 -3.88 -14.87
N ASN A 97 -2.02 -4.43 -13.74
CA ASN A 97 -3.10 -3.87 -12.92
C ASN A 97 -2.59 -3.07 -11.71
N GLN A 98 -1.27 -2.91 -11.57
CA GLN A 98 -0.72 -2.13 -10.47
C GLN A 98 -1.01 -0.64 -10.66
N SER A 99 -1.37 0.04 -9.57
CA SER A 99 -1.41 1.49 -9.54
C SER A 99 0.01 2.06 -9.69
N ILE A 100 0.11 3.26 -10.25
CA ILE A 100 1.36 4.04 -10.26
C ILE A 100 1.82 4.26 -8.81
N SER A 101 3.15 4.25 -8.57
CA SER A 101 3.69 4.61 -7.26
C SER A 101 3.31 6.03 -6.84
N ASP A 102 3.10 6.23 -5.54
CA ASP A 102 2.74 7.54 -5.01
C ASP A 102 3.84 8.58 -5.26
N ASP A 103 5.11 8.17 -5.20
CA ASP A 103 6.26 9.04 -5.49
C ASP A 103 6.21 9.60 -6.92
N LEU A 104 5.85 8.76 -7.91
CA LEU A 104 5.68 9.21 -9.29
C LEU A 104 4.47 10.13 -9.44
N ILE A 105 3.39 9.90 -8.68
CA ILE A 105 2.23 10.79 -8.69
C ILE A 105 2.60 12.17 -8.16
N VAL A 106 3.37 12.23 -7.07
CA VAL A 106 3.92 13.48 -6.51
C VAL A 106 4.81 14.16 -7.54
N LYS A 107 5.75 13.41 -8.13
CA LYS A 107 6.67 13.92 -9.16
C LYS A 107 5.95 14.49 -10.37
N ILE A 108 4.90 13.82 -10.87
CA ILE A 108 4.06 14.34 -11.96
C ILE A 108 3.42 15.66 -11.56
N GLY A 109 2.93 15.78 -10.32
CA GLY A 109 2.37 17.03 -9.79
C GLY A 109 3.38 18.18 -9.81
N ASP A 110 4.62 17.92 -9.37
CA ASP A 110 5.68 18.93 -9.34
C ASP A 110 6.14 19.34 -10.74
N LEU A 111 6.26 18.38 -11.66
CA LEU A 111 6.61 18.66 -13.06
C LEU A 111 5.52 19.48 -13.76
N VAL A 112 4.24 19.22 -13.46
CA VAL A 112 3.12 20.03 -13.97
C VAL A 112 3.19 21.46 -13.42
N LYS A 113 3.52 21.65 -12.14
CA LYS A 113 3.74 22.99 -11.55
C LYS A 113 4.90 23.73 -12.21
N LYS A 114 5.95 23.01 -12.61
CA LYS A 114 7.11 23.54 -13.36
C LYS A 114 6.82 23.83 -14.83
N GLY A 115 5.62 23.53 -15.32
CA GLY A 115 5.20 23.85 -16.69
C GLY A 115 5.37 22.72 -17.72
N VAL A 116 5.72 21.49 -17.29
CA VAL A 116 5.84 20.35 -18.21
C VAL A 116 4.46 20.01 -18.79
N ASN A 117 4.33 20.16 -20.12
CA ASN A 117 3.03 20.11 -20.78
C ASN A 117 2.86 18.94 -21.75
N THR A 118 3.95 18.34 -22.21
CA THR A 118 3.92 17.26 -23.19
C THR A 118 4.09 15.90 -22.51
N ILE A 119 3.45 14.86 -23.08
CA ILE A 119 3.52 13.50 -22.53
C ILE A 119 4.93 12.92 -22.69
N SER A 120 5.58 13.17 -23.83
CA SER A 120 6.93 12.68 -24.11
C SER A 120 7.97 13.22 -23.14
N GLU A 121 7.90 14.52 -22.83
CA GLU A 121 8.78 15.17 -21.86
C GLU A 121 8.50 14.65 -20.44
N MET A 122 7.23 14.53 -20.06
CA MET A 122 6.84 13.93 -18.79
C MET A 122 7.39 12.52 -18.65
N ARG A 123 7.19 11.65 -19.66
CA ARG A 123 7.70 10.27 -19.66
C ARG A 123 9.22 10.23 -19.48
N ARG A 124 9.95 11.07 -20.22
CA ARG A 124 11.41 11.19 -20.10
C ARG A 124 11.82 11.56 -18.68
N HIS A 125 11.18 12.55 -18.05
CA HIS A 125 11.47 12.93 -16.66
C HIS A 125 11.18 11.81 -15.66
N LEU A 126 10.10 11.07 -15.84
CA LEU A 126 9.78 9.93 -14.98
C LEU A 126 10.79 8.79 -15.16
N GLU A 127 11.23 8.52 -16.39
CA GLU A 127 12.30 7.54 -16.65
C GLU A 127 13.58 7.94 -15.92
N PHE A 128 14.04 9.19 -16.03
CA PHE A 128 15.22 9.66 -15.30
C PHE A 128 15.06 9.54 -13.78
N PHE A 129 13.88 9.88 -13.26
CA PHE A 129 13.57 9.78 -11.83
C PHE A 129 13.66 8.33 -11.33
N VAL A 130 13.03 7.39 -12.04
CA VAL A 130 13.05 5.97 -11.70
C VAL A 130 14.46 5.38 -11.74
N HIS A 131 15.26 5.75 -12.74
CA HIS A 131 16.64 5.26 -12.85
C HIS A 131 17.62 5.93 -11.88
N GLY A 132 17.29 7.11 -11.36
CA GLY A 132 18.11 7.87 -10.42
C GLY A 132 17.87 7.53 -8.95
N GLU A 133 16.63 7.23 -8.57
CA GLU A 133 16.28 6.97 -7.16
C GLU A 133 16.28 5.48 -6.78
N ILE A 134 16.06 4.56 -7.72
CA ILE A 134 16.00 3.12 -7.42
C ILE A 134 17.38 2.48 -7.67
N THR A 135 18.15 2.35 -6.60
CA THR A 135 19.58 1.95 -6.66
C THR A 135 19.83 0.45 -6.56
N SER A 136 18.92 -0.35 -6.01
CA SER A 136 19.23 -1.76 -5.67
C SER A 136 18.69 -2.80 -6.64
N ASP A 137 17.69 -2.48 -7.47
CA ASP A 137 17.26 -3.29 -8.61
C ASP A 137 16.41 -2.44 -9.55
N LYS A 138 16.93 -2.16 -10.75
CA LYS A 138 16.22 -1.30 -11.71
C LYS A 138 14.93 -1.99 -12.16
N PRO A 139 13.76 -1.35 -12.00
CA PRO A 139 12.52 -1.98 -12.42
C PRO A 139 12.54 -2.20 -13.93
N GLN A 140 11.98 -3.33 -14.37
CA GLN A 140 11.78 -3.58 -15.79
C GLN A 140 10.81 -2.54 -16.38
N LYS A 141 11.02 -2.16 -17.65
CA LYS A 141 10.15 -1.21 -18.38
C LYS A 141 8.70 -1.71 -18.54
N THR A 142 8.47 -3.01 -18.43
CA THR A 142 7.15 -3.66 -18.44
C THR A 142 6.33 -3.33 -17.18
N ASN A 143 6.99 -2.92 -16.09
CA ASN A 143 6.34 -2.62 -14.83
C ASN A 143 5.63 -1.25 -14.88
N LYS A 144 4.30 -1.27 -15.05
CA LYS A 144 3.47 -0.07 -15.14
C LYS A 144 3.41 0.77 -13.86
N ARG A 145 3.80 0.21 -12.71
CA ARG A 145 3.91 0.95 -11.45
C ARG A 145 4.97 2.05 -11.54
N PHE A 146 6.08 1.76 -12.24
CA PHE A 146 7.20 2.67 -12.42
C PHE A 146 7.24 3.31 -13.82
N PHE A 147 6.80 2.59 -14.85
CA PHE A 147 6.77 3.05 -16.24
C PHE A 147 5.31 3.10 -16.74
N PRO A 148 4.55 4.13 -16.35
CA PRO A 148 3.14 4.23 -16.72
C PRO A 148 2.95 4.45 -18.23
N MET A 149 1.82 3.96 -18.74
CA MET A 149 1.41 4.22 -20.13
C MET A 149 1.04 5.69 -20.33
N ASP A 150 1.20 6.18 -21.57
CA ASP A 150 0.87 7.56 -21.98
C ASP A 150 -0.55 7.98 -21.58
N LYS A 151 -1.54 7.08 -21.71
CA LYS A 151 -2.93 7.33 -21.26
C LYS A 151 -2.99 7.64 -19.76
N THR A 152 -2.24 6.89 -18.95
CA THR A 152 -2.21 7.08 -17.50
C THR A 152 -1.48 8.36 -17.13
N ILE A 153 -0.35 8.66 -17.80
CA ILE A 153 0.37 9.93 -17.64
C ILE A 153 -0.56 11.11 -17.94
N ARG A 154 -1.25 11.10 -19.09
CA ARG A 154 -2.21 12.13 -19.49
C ARG A 154 -3.28 12.36 -18.42
N ASN A 155 -3.89 11.28 -17.93
CA ASN A 155 -4.92 11.37 -16.90
C ASN A 155 -4.38 11.98 -15.59
N ARG A 156 -3.16 11.60 -15.18
CA ARG A 156 -2.51 12.16 -13.98
C ARG A 156 -2.17 13.63 -14.15
N MET A 157 -1.64 14.04 -15.30
CA MET A 157 -1.38 15.44 -15.63
C MET A 157 -2.66 16.28 -15.60
N LEU A 158 -3.76 15.78 -16.21
CA LEU A 158 -5.06 16.46 -16.18
C LEU A 158 -5.58 16.65 -14.75
N ASN A 159 -5.44 15.61 -13.92
CA ASN A 159 -5.83 15.69 -12.51
C ASN A 159 -4.96 16.67 -11.73
N ALA A 160 -3.65 16.70 -11.96
CA ALA A 160 -2.75 17.67 -11.35
C ALA A 160 -3.12 19.12 -11.72
N ARG A 161 -3.38 19.39 -13.00
CA ARG A 161 -3.85 20.71 -13.47
C ARG A 161 -5.19 21.12 -12.85
N ARG A 162 -6.13 20.17 -12.71
CA ARG A 162 -7.42 20.43 -12.04
C ARG A 162 -7.22 20.79 -10.57
N LYS A 163 -6.32 20.08 -9.86
CA LYS A 163 -5.99 20.40 -8.47
C LYS A 163 -5.34 21.77 -8.34
N LEU A 164 -4.41 22.11 -9.22
CA LEU A 164 -3.74 23.42 -9.23
C LEU A 164 -4.76 24.56 -9.39
N ARG A 165 -5.65 24.45 -10.39
CA ARG A 165 -6.71 25.47 -10.61
C ARG A 165 -7.64 25.62 -9.41
N ARG A 166 -8.06 24.51 -8.79
CA ARG A 166 -8.90 24.57 -7.57
C ARG A 166 -8.17 25.27 -6.43
N SER A 167 -6.90 24.94 -6.20
CA SER A 167 -6.09 25.61 -5.18
C SER A 167 -5.94 27.11 -5.41
N MET A 168 -5.84 27.56 -6.66
CA MET A 168 -5.78 28.99 -6.98
C MET A 168 -7.12 29.68 -6.69
N ILE A 169 -8.24 29.08 -7.10
CA ILE A 169 -9.59 29.59 -6.82
C ILE A 169 -9.84 29.67 -5.31
N ASP A 170 -9.46 28.62 -4.56
CA ASP A 170 -9.61 28.59 -3.11
C ASP A 170 -8.80 29.73 -2.44
N GLN A 171 -7.61 30.04 -2.94
CA GLN A 171 -6.78 31.16 -2.45
C GLN A 171 -7.40 32.52 -2.79
N GLU A 172 -7.94 32.69 -3.99
CA GLU A 172 -8.62 33.92 -4.44
C GLU A 172 -9.84 34.23 -3.57
N CYS A 173 -10.68 33.22 -3.27
CA CYS A 173 -11.83 33.38 -2.38
C CYS A 173 -11.45 33.74 -0.92
N LEU A 174 -10.25 33.40 -0.46
CA LEU A 174 -9.76 33.80 0.86
C LEU A 174 -9.28 35.26 0.89
N LEU A 175 -8.77 35.76 -0.24
CA LEU A 175 -8.33 37.15 -0.36
C LEU A 175 -9.51 38.12 -0.47
N GLU A 176 -10.59 37.72 -1.15
CA GLU A 176 -11.82 38.53 -1.30
C GLU A 176 -12.66 38.68 -0.02
N LYS A 177 -12.38 37.89 1.03
CA LYS A 177 -13.10 37.93 2.32
C LYS A 177 -12.48 38.89 3.37
N ASN A 178 -11.40 39.58 3.03
CA ASN A 178 -10.79 40.64 3.85
C ASN A 178 -11.10 42.02 3.26
#